data_AF-A0A8S9RR75-F1
#
_entry.id   AF-A0A8S9RR75-F1
#
_cell.length_a   1.000
_cell.length_b   1.000
_cell.length_c   1.000
_cell.angle_alpha   90.00
_cell.angle_beta   90.00
_cell.angle_gamma   90.00
#
_symmetry.space_group_name_H-M   'P 1'
#
loop_
_entity.id
_entity.type
_entity.pdbx_description
1 polymer ?
#
loop_
_entity_poly.entity_id
_entity_poly.type
_entity_poly.pdbx_seq_one_letter_code
_entity_poly.pdbx_strand_id
1 'polypeptide(L)'
;MSLGQANVNPLEVSSGDDCISIVSGSENVRATGITCGPGHGISIGSLGANNSEAYVSNVVVNKATLIGTTNGVRIKTWQGGHGVAKNIIFQDIIMKNVTNPIIINQDYCDRVESCPQQKSAVQVSNVLYKNIQGTSSRPVAVKFECSKSIPCQGISMQNVKLVDQTQQDVVSTASCSNVKLDTKGHVGNAVTDDYHDYIGTFEYWWNHGLISDSTYHQLKTACYSVSSQHPSLQCMEALRSAELEQGNIDPYSIFTKPCNNTVQLKSFLKGRYPWMSRAYDPCTERYSNVYFNRVEVQKALHVNVTRLSYPWKSCSDIVGNYWTDSPVSMLPIYRELITAGLKIWVFSGDTDAVVPITATRYSIDALKLATITNWYPWYDHGKVGGWSQVYKGLTLVTVTGAGHEVPLHRPRQAFIIFRSFLENKPMPMS
;
A
#
# COMPACT_ATOMS: atom_id res chain seq x y z
N MET A 1 -18.97 35.29 7.64
CA MET A 1 -19.99 34.43 8.31
C MET A 1 -19.26 33.15 8.73
N SER A 2 -19.08 32.92 10.03
CA SER A 2 -18.48 31.68 10.54
C SER A 2 -19.50 30.56 10.36
N LEU A 3 -19.31 29.72 9.34
CA LEU A 3 -20.26 28.66 8.98
C LEU A 3 -19.88 27.37 9.72
N GLY A 4 -20.58 27.09 10.83
CA GLY A 4 -20.41 25.86 11.63
C GLY A 4 -21.07 24.61 11.05
N GLN A 5 -21.70 24.72 9.88
CA GLN A 5 -22.20 23.64 9.01
C GLN A 5 -22.72 24.32 7.75
N ALA A 6 -22.19 23.99 6.57
CA ALA A 6 -22.67 24.55 5.30
C ALA A 6 -22.79 23.46 4.25
N ASN A 7 -23.98 23.36 3.64
CA ASN A 7 -24.23 22.62 2.41
C ASN A 7 -24.43 23.63 1.28
N VAL A 8 -23.44 23.73 0.39
CA VAL A 8 -23.55 24.55 -0.83
C VAL A 8 -24.03 23.66 -1.98
N ASN A 9 -25.21 23.98 -2.52
CA ASN A 9 -25.89 23.30 -3.63
C ASN A 9 -25.54 23.97 -4.99
N PRO A 10 -25.98 23.42 -6.14
CA PRO A 10 -25.51 23.87 -7.44
C PRO A 10 -25.66 25.38 -7.66
N LEU A 11 -24.52 26.02 -7.85
CA LEU A 11 -24.38 27.45 -7.96
C LEU A 11 -23.35 27.72 -9.07
N GLU A 12 -23.69 28.66 -9.96
CA GLU A 12 -22.76 29.21 -10.95
C GLU A 12 -22.23 30.54 -10.40
N VAL A 13 -20.93 30.60 -10.10
CA VAL A 13 -20.29 31.79 -9.52
C VAL A 13 -19.21 32.30 -10.46
N SER A 14 -19.38 33.54 -10.92
CA SER A 14 -18.40 34.32 -11.67
C SER A 14 -18.20 35.66 -10.94
N SER A 15 -17.24 35.71 -10.01
CA SER A 15 -17.04 36.85 -9.11
C SER A 15 -15.69 37.56 -9.32
N GLY A 16 -14.85 37.09 -10.23
CA GLY A 16 -13.46 37.58 -10.37
C GLY A 16 -12.54 37.24 -9.19
N ASP A 17 -13.10 36.70 -8.09
CA ASP A 17 -12.39 36.29 -6.87
C ASP A 17 -12.70 34.80 -6.54
N ASP A 18 -12.45 34.34 -5.31
CA ASP A 18 -12.69 32.96 -4.88
C ASP A 18 -14.18 32.60 -5.05
N CYS A 19 -14.45 31.46 -5.70
CA CYS A 19 -15.79 30.88 -5.83
C CYS A 19 -16.28 30.35 -4.48
N ILE A 20 -15.39 29.69 -3.74
CA ILE A 20 -15.59 29.26 -2.37
C ILE A 20 -14.32 29.56 -1.59
N SER A 21 -14.46 30.30 -0.49
CA SER A 21 -13.38 30.57 0.46
C SER A 21 -13.71 29.93 1.81
N ILE A 22 -12.84 29.03 2.27
CA ILE A 22 -12.95 28.33 3.55
C ILE A 22 -11.86 28.84 4.45
N VAL A 23 -12.24 29.57 5.50
CA VAL A 23 -11.32 30.30 6.38
C VAL A 23 -11.20 29.65 7.76
N SER A 24 -10.31 30.17 8.60
CA SER A 24 -10.13 29.69 9.98
C SER A 24 -11.45 29.66 10.75
N GLY A 25 -11.62 28.64 11.59
CA GLY A 25 -12.85 28.34 12.32
C GLY A 25 -13.84 27.44 11.58
N SER A 26 -13.58 27.08 10.32
CA SER A 26 -14.48 26.24 9.53
C SER A 26 -14.36 24.76 9.90
N GLU A 27 -15.49 24.12 10.19
CA GLU A 27 -15.57 22.69 10.51
C GLU A 27 -16.74 22.03 9.76
N ASN A 28 -16.56 20.78 9.33
CA ASN A 28 -17.65 19.97 8.75
C ASN A 28 -18.32 20.63 7.52
N VAL A 29 -17.50 21.21 6.64
CA VAL A 29 -17.96 21.91 5.44
C VAL A 29 -18.19 20.92 4.31
N ARG A 30 -19.35 21.01 3.63
CA ARG A 30 -19.66 20.21 2.45
C ARG A 30 -20.12 21.08 1.28
N ALA A 31 -19.36 21.04 0.20
CA ALA A 31 -19.67 21.75 -1.03
C ALA A 31 -19.89 20.72 -2.14
N THR A 32 -21.08 20.70 -2.78
CA THR A 32 -21.38 19.70 -3.81
C THR A 32 -22.07 20.27 -5.04
N GLY A 33 -21.69 19.80 -6.23
CA GLY A 33 -22.38 20.16 -7.47
C GLY A 33 -22.14 21.59 -7.95
N ILE A 34 -20.98 22.17 -7.66
CA ILE A 34 -20.69 23.59 -7.90
C ILE A 34 -20.04 23.80 -9.26
N THR A 35 -20.41 24.88 -9.95
CA THR A 35 -19.69 25.35 -11.15
C THR A 35 -19.06 26.70 -10.87
N CYS A 36 -17.73 26.77 -10.92
CA CYS A 36 -16.96 27.97 -10.66
C CYS A 36 -16.32 28.49 -11.93
N GLY A 37 -16.45 29.78 -12.20
CA GLY A 37 -15.56 30.51 -13.08
C GLY A 37 -16.24 31.45 -14.07
N PRO A 38 -15.46 32.42 -14.61
CA PRO A 38 -14.07 32.73 -14.28
C PRO A 38 -13.88 33.35 -12.86
N GLY A 39 -12.70 33.18 -12.26
CA GLY A 39 -12.39 33.62 -10.88
C GLY A 39 -11.17 32.93 -10.26
N HIS A 40 -11.01 33.00 -8.93
CA HIS A 40 -9.88 32.39 -8.21
C HIS A 40 -10.01 30.90 -7.87
N GLY A 41 -11.20 30.31 -8.08
CA GLY A 41 -11.46 28.89 -7.82
C GLY A 41 -11.89 28.60 -6.39
N ILE A 42 -11.59 27.41 -5.89
CA ILE A 42 -11.95 26.98 -4.52
C ILE A 42 -10.71 27.03 -3.64
N SER A 43 -10.75 27.84 -2.59
CA SER A 43 -9.61 28.12 -1.72
C SER A 43 -9.90 27.82 -0.26
N ILE A 44 -9.00 27.10 0.39
CA ILE A 44 -8.88 27.02 1.84
C ILE A 44 -7.77 27.99 2.26
N GLY A 45 -8.12 28.94 3.12
CA GLY A 45 -7.24 29.99 3.60
C GLY A 45 -7.45 31.35 2.92
N SER A 46 -6.52 32.29 3.06
CA SER A 46 -5.24 32.15 3.78
C SER A 46 -5.41 31.87 5.28
N LEU A 47 -4.70 30.87 5.79
CA LEU A 47 -4.71 30.50 7.22
C LEU A 47 -3.43 30.98 7.94
N GLY A 48 -3.56 31.44 9.18
CA GLY A 48 -2.43 31.73 10.07
C GLY A 48 -1.72 33.07 9.80
N ALA A 49 -2.40 34.05 9.20
CA ALA A 49 -1.85 35.39 8.96
C ALA A 49 -1.35 36.04 10.26
N ASN A 50 -0.28 36.86 10.18
CA ASN A 50 0.31 37.53 11.36
C ASN A 50 0.71 36.57 12.48
N ASN A 51 1.23 35.39 12.14
CA ASN A 51 1.59 34.32 13.09
C ASN A 51 0.41 33.88 13.98
N SER A 52 -0.82 34.06 13.51
CA SER A 52 -2.01 33.63 14.25
C SER A 52 -2.20 32.13 14.17
N GLU A 53 -3.00 31.63 15.11
CA GLU A 53 -3.48 30.27 15.09
C GLU A 53 -4.69 30.12 14.17
N ALA A 54 -4.72 29.07 13.35
CA ALA A 54 -5.81 28.82 12.42
C ALA A 54 -6.23 27.35 12.39
N TYR A 55 -7.54 27.14 12.29
CA TYR A 55 -8.16 25.83 12.37
C TYR A 55 -9.15 25.61 11.24
N VAL A 56 -8.95 24.56 10.44
CA VAL A 56 -9.92 24.07 9.46
C VAL A 56 -9.96 22.55 9.55
N SER A 57 -11.14 21.95 9.63
CA SER A 57 -11.22 20.49 9.55
C SER A 57 -12.49 19.92 8.93
N ASN A 58 -12.39 18.69 8.44
CA ASN A 58 -13.49 17.91 7.87
C ASN A 58 -14.19 18.64 6.71
N VAL A 59 -13.43 18.95 5.67
CA VAL A 59 -13.93 19.63 4.47
C VAL A 59 -14.13 18.60 3.35
N VAL A 60 -15.28 18.64 2.68
CA VAL A 60 -15.54 17.83 1.48
C VAL A 60 -16.06 18.72 0.35
N VAL A 61 -15.28 18.80 -0.73
CA VAL A 61 -15.71 19.38 -2.01
C VAL A 61 -15.91 18.24 -2.99
N ASN A 62 -17.12 18.11 -3.51
CA ASN A 62 -17.55 16.99 -4.34
C ASN A 62 -18.23 17.48 -5.62
N LYS A 63 -18.01 16.83 -6.76
CA LYS A 63 -18.74 17.15 -8.02
C LYS A 63 -18.63 18.63 -8.40
N ALA A 64 -17.42 19.18 -8.47
CA ALA A 64 -17.21 20.58 -8.86
C ALA A 64 -16.71 20.68 -10.31
N THR A 65 -17.15 21.70 -11.04
CA THR A 65 -16.65 22.04 -12.38
C THR A 65 -16.01 23.42 -12.34
N LEU A 66 -14.74 23.54 -12.72
CA LEU A 66 -14.00 24.80 -12.72
C LEU A 66 -13.63 25.18 -14.13
N ILE A 67 -14.02 26.38 -14.57
CA ILE A 67 -13.90 26.83 -15.96
C ILE A 67 -13.18 28.17 -16.00
N GLY A 68 -12.00 28.21 -16.62
CA GLY A 68 -11.23 29.45 -16.80
C GLY A 68 -10.82 30.12 -15.49
N THR A 69 -10.71 29.37 -14.40
CA THR A 69 -10.28 29.90 -13.09
C THR A 69 -8.75 29.94 -12.98
N THR A 70 -8.24 30.87 -12.18
CA THR A 70 -6.79 30.97 -11.93
C THR A 70 -6.28 29.81 -11.07
N ASN A 71 -7.10 29.29 -10.15
CA ASN A 71 -6.79 28.08 -9.40
C ASN A 71 -7.95 27.09 -9.49
N GLY A 72 -7.65 25.79 -9.36
CA GLY A 72 -8.67 24.77 -9.23
C GLY A 72 -9.07 24.63 -7.77
N VAL A 73 -8.32 23.81 -7.05
CA VAL A 73 -8.43 23.64 -5.60
C VAL A 73 -7.12 24.02 -4.92
N ARG A 74 -7.20 24.94 -3.95
CA ARG A 74 -6.02 25.55 -3.33
C ARG A 74 -6.09 25.48 -1.81
N ILE A 75 -4.99 25.13 -1.16
CA ILE A 75 -4.78 25.33 0.29
C ILE A 75 -3.66 26.35 0.45
N LYS A 76 -3.91 27.44 1.18
CA LYS A 76 -2.96 28.53 1.38
C LYS A 76 -2.79 28.81 2.88
N THR A 77 -1.56 28.71 3.38
CA THR A 77 -1.22 29.05 4.77
C THR A 77 -0.02 29.98 4.81
N TRP A 78 -0.02 30.89 5.79
CA TRP A 78 1.08 31.82 6.02
C TRP A 78 2.25 31.15 6.75
N GLN A 79 3.48 31.54 6.40
CA GLN A 79 4.63 31.22 7.24
C GLN A 79 4.49 31.88 8.62
N GLY A 80 4.92 31.18 9.65
CA GLY A 80 4.84 31.65 11.04
C GLY A 80 3.51 31.35 11.74
N GLY A 81 2.46 30.99 10.99
CA GLY A 81 1.17 30.60 11.55
C GLY A 81 1.22 29.31 12.38
N HIS A 82 0.16 29.07 13.16
CA HIS A 82 0.01 27.90 14.03
C HIS A 82 -1.36 27.22 13.82
N GLY A 83 -1.55 26.02 14.36
CA GLY A 83 -2.83 25.28 14.27
C GLY A 83 -2.83 24.22 13.17
N VAL A 84 -4.02 23.86 12.67
CA VAL A 84 -4.20 22.70 11.76
C VAL A 84 -5.21 22.94 10.65
N ALA A 85 -4.92 22.38 9.47
CA ALA A 85 -5.86 22.21 8.37
C ALA A 85 -5.90 20.72 8.00
N LYS A 86 -6.93 19.99 8.44
CA LYS A 86 -6.93 18.52 8.38
C LYS A 86 -8.20 17.88 7.86
N ASN A 87 -8.09 16.66 7.33
CA ASN A 87 -9.22 15.87 6.83
C ASN A 87 -9.99 16.61 5.73
N ILE A 88 -9.31 16.85 4.60
CA ILE A 88 -9.84 17.61 3.48
C ILE A 88 -9.95 16.69 2.27
N ILE A 89 -11.11 16.67 1.62
CA ILE A 89 -11.38 15.82 0.46
C ILE A 89 -11.83 16.71 -0.71
N PHE A 90 -11.09 16.65 -1.80
CA PHE A 90 -11.47 17.19 -3.10
C PHE A 90 -11.73 16.01 -4.04
N GLN A 91 -12.97 15.80 -4.43
CA GLN A 91 -13.35 14.63 -5.22
C GLN A 91 -14.31 14.92 -6.37
N ASP A 92 -14.18 14.13 -7.43
CA ASP A 92 -15.03 14.16 -8.62
C ASP A 92 -15.06 15.58 -9.24
N ILE A 93 -13.88 16.11 -9.57
CA ILE A 93 -13.72 17.50 -10.04
C ILE A 93 -13.34 17.53 -11.52
N ILE A 94 -14.02 18.37 -12.29
CA ILE A 94 -13.72 18.63 -13.69
C ILE A 94 -13.09 20.01 -13.82
N MET A 95 -11.94 20.10 -14.50
CA MET A 95 -11.23 21.35 -14.74
C MET A 95 -11.18 21.66 -16.24
N LYS A 96 -11.49 22.90 -16.62
CA LYS A 96 -11.44 23.37 -18.00
C LYS A 96 -10.65 24.66 -18.05
N ASN A 97 -9.47 24.60 -18.67
CA ASN A 97 -8.57 25.74 -18.83
C ASN A 97 -8.23 26.43 -17.51
N VAL A 98 -7.89 25.64 -16.48
CA VAL A 98 -7.56 26.16 -15.15
C VAL A 98 -6.06 26.45 -15.07
N THR A 99 -5.66 27.64 -14.62
CA THR A 99 -4.25 28.04 -14.66
C THR A 99 -3.36 27.29 -13.68
N ASN A 100 -3.82 27.12 -12.44
CA ASN A 100 -3.11 26.36 -11.41
C ASN A 100 -4.08 25.34 -10.77
N PRO A 101 -4.24 24.15 -11.39
CA PRO A 101 -5.26 23.17 -11.02
C PRO A 101 -5.26 22.76 -9.54
N ILE A 102 -4.13 22.30 -9.00
CA ILE A 102 -4.06 21.80 -7.62
C ILE A 102 -2.87 22.44 -6.91
N ILE A 103 -3.12 23.17 -5.82
CA ILE A 103 -2.08 23.87 -5.07
C ILE A 103 -2.18 23.59 -3.57
N ILE A 104 -1.03 23.36 -2.95
CA ILE A 104 -0.80 23.61 -1.52
C ILE A 104 0.36 24.60 -1.43
N ASN A 105 0.15 25.75 -0.78
CA ASN A 105 1.20 26.72 -0.51
C ASN A 105 1.18 27.05 0.99
N GLN A 106 2.11 26.47 1.74
CA GLN A 106 2.34 26.78 3.16
C GLN A 106 3.37 27.89 3.37
N ASP A 107 4.04 28.34 2.32
CA ASP A 107 5.10 29.34 2.36
C ASP A 107 4.58 30.75 1.97
N TYR A 108 3.29 31.02 2.15
CA TYR A 108 2.71 32.29 1.73
C TYR A 108 3.18 33.46 2.62
N CYS A 109 3.62 34.55 2.00
CA CYS A 109 3.84 35.86 2.62
C CYS A 109 3.65 37.01 1.61
N ASP A 110 3.29 38.20 2.09
CA ASP A 110 3.05 39.39 1.25
C ASP A 110 4.34 40.15 0.89
N ARG A 111 5.46 39.46 0.68
CA ARG A 111 6.73 40.07 0.27
C ARG A 111 7.06 39.72 -1.18
N VAL A 112 7.66 40.67 -1.88
CA VAL A 112 8.15 40.49 -3.27
C VAL A 112 9.40 39.58 -3.30
N GLU A 113 10.16 39.55 -2.20
CA GLU A 113 11.31 38.65 -2.00
C GLU A 113 10.90 37.30 -1.39
N SER A 114 11.80 36.31 -1.46
CA SER A 114 11.58 34.99 -0.85
C SER A 114 11.24 35.10 0.64
N CYS A 115 10.14 34.48 1.05
CA CYS A 115 9.70 34.49 2.45
C CYS A 115 10.78 33.89 3.37
N PRO A 116 11.20 34.61 4.43
CA PRO A 116 12.23 34.12 5.32
C PRO A 116 11.72 32.89 6.07
N GLN A 117 12.48 31.78 6.03
CA GLN A 117 12.05 30.53 6.66
C GLN A 117 11.70 30.74 8.14
N GLN A 118 10.46 30.41 8.49
CA GLN A 118 9.97 30.44 9.87
C GLN A 118 9.88 29.05 10.48
N LYS A 119 9.97 28.99 11.81
CA LYS A 119 9.95 27.73 12.57
C LYS A 119 8.56 27.12 12.73
N SER A 120 7.50 27.89 12.45
CA SER A 120 6.11 27.46 12.54
C SER A 120 5.38 27.64 11.21
N ALA A 121 4.38 26.78 10.99
CA ALA A 121 3.35 26.91 9.97
C ALA A 121 2.10 26.14 10.43
N VAL A 122 0.95 26.46 9.85
CA VAL A 122 -0.28 25.66 10.04
C VAL A 122 -0.04 24.25 9.50
N GLN A 123 -0.24 23.21 10.30
CA GLN A 123 -0.04 21.82 9.86
C GLN A 123 -1.15 21.41 8.88
N VAL A 124 -0.81 21.24 7.61
CA VAL A 124 -1.69 20.65 6.60
C VAL A 124 -1.55 19.12 6.67
N SER A 125 -2.65 18.40 6.90
CA SER A 125 -2.60 16.94 6.96
C SER A 125 -3.86 16.21 6.47
N ASN A 126 -3.71 14.97 6.00
CA ASN A 126 -4.80 14.11 5.56
C ASN A 126 -5.68 14.78 4.48
N VAL A 127 -5.07 15.07 3.33
CA VAL A 127 -5.73 15.71 2.17
C VAL A 127 -5.84 14.69 1.04
N LEU A 128 -7.05 14.44 0.57
CA LEU A 128 -7.33 13.51 -0.53
C LEU A 128 -7.79 14.27 -1.77
N TYR A 129 -7.07 14.08 -2.87
CA TYR A 129 -7.49 14.46 -4.22
C TYR A 129 -7.92 13.20 -4.97
N LYS A 130 -9.19 13.10 -5.37
CA LYS A 130 -9.74 11.89 -5.99
C LYS A 130 -10.55 12.18 -7.25
N ASN A 131 -10.34 11.44 -8.33
CA ASN A 131 -11.12 11.56 -9.57
C ASN A 131 -11.16 13.02 -10.08
N ILE A 132 -9.99 13.62 -10.28
CA ILE A 132 -9.88 14.99 -10.79
C ILE A 132 -9.38 14.91 -12.23
N GLN A 133 -10.13 15.48 -13.17
CA GLN A 133 -9.80 15.38 -14.59
C GLN A 133 -10.01 16.68 -15.35
N GLY A 134 -9.23 16.91 -16.41
CA GLY A 134 -9.45 18.07 -17.28
C GLY A 134 -8.18 18.72 -17.83
N THR A 135 -8.26 20.01 -18.15
CA THR A 135 -7.17 20.75 -18.81
C THR A 135 -6.58 21.85 -17.92
N SER A 136 -5.25 21.95 -17.94
CA SER A 136 -4.45 22.99 -17.31
C SER A 136 -3.99 24.01 -18.34
N SER A 137 -3.99 25.30 -18.01
CA SER A 137 -3.43 26.35 -18.88
C SER A 137 -1.91 26.53 -18.69
N ARG A 138 -1.28 25.72 -17.82
CA ARG A 138 0.16 25.69 -17.55
C ARG A 138 0.69 24.25 -17.53
N PRO A 139 2.00 24.03 -17.82
CA PRO A 139 2.59 22.70 -17.80
C PRO A 139 2.59 22.02 -16.43
N VAL A 140 2.79 22.79 -15.35
CA VAL A 140 2.76 22.28 -13.96
C VAL A 140 1.34 22.38 -13.44
N ALA A 141 0.64 21.24 -13.34
CA ALA A 141 -0.76 21.21 -12.89
C ALA A 141 -0.90 21.01 -11.38
N VAL A 142 0.07 20.36 -10.75
CA VAL A 142 0.08 20.08 -9.31
C VAL A 142 1.30 20.75 -8.70
N LYS A 143 1.08 21.63 -7.72
CA LYS A 143 2.14 22.35 -7.03
C LYS A 143 1.96 22.27 -5.52
N PHE A 144 2.82 21.51 -4.85
CA PHE A 144 2.87 21.43 -3.39
C PHE A 144 4.14 22.10 -2.89
N GLU A 145 3.96 23.25 -2.24
CA GLU A 145 5.00 24.03 -1.58
C GLU A 145 4.73 23.99 -0.08
N CYS A 146 5.16 22.90 0.55
CA CYS A 146 4.96 22.69 1.98
C CYS A 146 6.13 23.25 2.78
N SER A 147 5.86 23.60 4.04
CA SER A 147 6.86 24.18 4.92
C SER A 147 7.97 23.18 5.22
N LYS A 148 9.23 23.64 5.19
CA LYS A 148 10.38 22.81 5.58
C LYS A 148 10.36 22.46 7.07
N SER A 149 9.88 23.36 7.92
CA SER A 149 9.82 23.18 9.37
C SER A 149 8.61 22.34 9.79
N ILE A 150 7.46 22.52 9.11
CA ILE A 150 6.23 21.77 9.34
C ILE A 150 5.69 21.19 8.00
N PRO A 151 6.32 20.11 7.48
CA PRO A 151 5.93 19.46 6.23
C PRO A 151 4.45 19.04 6.17
N CYS A 152 3.86 19.05 4.97
CA CYS A 152 2.55 18.44 4.76
C CYS A 152 2.60 16.93 5.00
N GLN A 153 1.53 16.35 5.55
CA GLN A 153 1.48 14.92 5.91
C GLN A 153 0.23 14.25 5.36
N GLY A 154 0.34 13.04 4.79
CA GLY A 154 -0.82 12.29 4.33
C GLY A 154 -1.56 12.97 3.18
N ILE A 155 -0.82 13.44 2.17
CA ILE A 155 -1.40 13.93 0.91
C ILE A 155 -1.56 12.74 -0.03
N SER A 156 -2.78 12.43 -0.45
CA SER A 156 -3.10 11.30 -1.33
C SER A 156 -3.72 11.80 -2.63
N MET A 157 -3.27 11.25 -3.75
CA MET A 157 -3.84 11.52 -5.08
C MET A 157 -4.30 10.20 -5.71
N GLN A 158 -5.56 10.13 -6.12
CA GLN A 158 -6.17 8.93 -6.70
C GLN A 158 -6.89 9.31 -7.99
N ASN A 159 -6.49 8.73 -9.12
CA ASN A 159 -7.12 9.00 -10.42
C ASN A 159 -7.19 10.51 -10.75
N VAL A 160 -6.03 11.17 -10.74
CA VAL A 160 -5.91 12.57 -11.15
C VAL A 160 -5.29 12.64 -12.55
N LYS A 161 -6.03 13.14 -13.54
CA LYS A 161 -5.63 13.22 -14.94
C LYS A 161 -5.82 14.63 -15.48
N LEU A 162 -4.75 15.43 -15.43
CA LEU A 162 -4.73 16.79 -15.95
C LEU A 162 -3.78 16.85 -17.15
N VAL A 163 -4.24 17.42 -18.25
CA VAL A 163 -3.46 17.57 -19.49
C VAL A 163 -3.18 19.05 -19.76
N ASP A 164 -2.02 19.32 -20.31
CA ASP A 164 -1.66 20.68 -20.72
C ASP A 164 -2.52 21.08 -21.94
N GLN A 165 -3.23 22.20 -21.85
CA GLN A 165 -4.05 22.69 -22.94
C GLN A 165 -3.22 23.30 -24.08
N THR A 166 -1.98 23.71 -23.78
CA THR A 166 -1.06 24.32 -24.75
C THR A 166 -0.31 23.28 -25.60
N GLN A 167 -0.33 22.01 -25.19
CA GLN A 167 0.32 20.90 -25.89
C GLN A 167 -0.64 19.71 -25.95
N GLN A 168 -1.16 19.42 -27.14
CA GLN A 168 -2.12 18.34 -27.36
C GLN A 168 -1.57 17.01 -26.80
N ASP A 169 -2.32 16.37 -25.90
CA ASP A 169 -2.05 15.06 -25.30
C ASP A 169 -0.81 14.91 -24.39
N VAL A 170 -0.22 16.02 -23.93
CA VAL A 170 0.85 15.97 -22.91
C VAL A 170 0.24 16.01 -21.50
N VAL A 171 0.51 14.96 -20.71
CA VAL A 171 0.14 14.91 -19.28
C VAL A 171 0.91 16.00 -18.54
N SER A 172 0.21 16.82 -17.76
CA SER A 172 0.83 17.89 -16.99
C SER A 172 1.76 17.34 -15.90
N THR A 173 2.81 18.08 -15.57
CA THR A 173 3.79 17.71 -14.55
C THR A 173 3.35 18.12 -13.14
N ALA A 174 4.00 17.54 -12.13
CA ALA A 174 3.81 17.89 -10.72
C ALA A 174 5.14 18.40 -10.11
N SER A 175 5.05 19.38 -9.22
CA SER A 175 6.17 19.90 -8.43
C SER A 175 5.83 19.83 -6.95
N CYS A 176 6.67 19.14 -6.16
CA CYS A 176 6.42 18.89 -4.75
C CYS A 176 7.68 19.21 -3.93
N SER A 177 7.53 20.02 -2.87
CA SER A 177 8.57 20.30 -1.88
C SER A 177 8.02 20.08 -0.47
N ASN A 178 8.83 19.42 0.39
CA ASN A 178 8.50 19.10 1.78
C ASN A 178 7.13 18.43 2.00
N VAL A 179 6.71 17.57 1.07
CA VAL A 179 5.57 16.67 1.24
C VAL A 179 6.09 15.37 1.83
N LYS A 180 5.63 14.98 3.03
CA LYS A 180 5.94 13.66 3.58
C LYS A 180 5.03 12.62 2.94
N LEU A 181 5.62 11.75 2.14
CA LEU A 181 4.95 10.58 1.60
C LEU A 181 4.55 9.65 2.76
N ASP A 182 3.28 9.22 2.81
CA ASP A 182 2.89 8.09 3.65
C ASP A 182 3.32 6.82 2.94
N THR A 183 4.58 6.44 3.12
CA THR A 183 5.11 5.21 2.56
C THR A 183 4.87 4.10 3.58
N LYS A 184 4.09 3.11 3.18
CA LYS A 184 3.81 1.90 3.97
C LYS A 184 4.15 0.70 3.10
N GLY A 185 4.83 -0.28 3.67
CA GLY A 185 5.16 -1.55 3.01
C GLY A 185 4.49 -2.72 3.74
N HIS A 186 3.98 -3.68 2.98
CA HIS A 186 3.39 -4.91 3.54
C HIS A 186 3.87 -6.10 2.73
N VAL A 187 4.42 -7.11 3.41
CA VAL A 187 5.05 -8.28 2.80
C VAL A 187 4.60 -9.54 3.55
N GLY A 188 4.23 -10.60 2.81
CA GLY A 188 3.73 -11.86 3.38
C GLY A 188 4.61 -13.04 3.01
N ASN A 189 4.97 -13.87 4.00
CA ASN A 189 5.72 -15.13 3.81
C ASN A 189 6.89 -15.00 2.81
N ALA A 190 7.66 -13.91 2.93
CA ALA A 190 8.67 -13.58 1.93
C ALA A 190 10.08 -14.00 2.34
N VAL A 191 10.78 -14.57 1.36
CA VAL A 191 12.23 -14.72 1.39
C VAL A 191 12.83 -13.33 1.60
N THR A 192 13.62 -13.18 2.66
CA THR A 192 14.17 -11.91 3.13
C THR A 192 15.69 -11.94 3.20
N ASP A 193 16.27 -13.07 3.58
CA ASP A 193 17.72 -13.23 3.75
C ASP A 193 18.07 -14.72 3.68
N ASP A 194 18.78 -15.14 2.65
CA ASP A 194 19.03 -16.56 2.36
C ASP A 194 19.63 -17.31 3.57
N TYR A 195 20.56 -16.69 4.30
CA TYR A 195 21.19 -17.29 5.48
C TYR A 195 20.19 -17.52 6.61
N HIS A 196 19.46 -16.47 7.01
CA HIS A 196 18.48 -16.56 8.11
C HIS A 196 17.24 -17.38 7.73
N ASP A 197 16.85 -17.33 6.45
CA ASP A 197 15.76 -18.12 5.92
C ASP A 197 16.12 -19.61 5.94
N TYR A 198 17.33 -20.00 5.53
CA TYR A 198 17.77 -21.40 5.67
C TYR A 198 17.81 -21.87 7.13
N ILE A 199 18.34 -21.07 8.05
CA ILE A 199 18.35 -21.43 9.47
C ILE A 199 16.94 -21.71 9.96
N GLY A 200 16.03 -20.76 9.73
CA GLY A 200 14.67 -20.87 10.22
C GLY A 200 13.87 -21.97 9.54
N THR A 201 14.02 -22.14 8.23
CA THR A 201 13.33 -23.19 7.47
C THR A 201 13.74 -24.58 7.93
N PHE A 202 15.04 -24.85 8.06
CA PHE A 202 15.48 -26.17 8.49
C PHE A 202 15.14 -26.45 9.95
N GLU A 203 15.20 -25.44 10.82
CA GLU A 203 14.73 -25.57 12.21
C GLU A 203 13.24 -25.90 12.25
N TYR A 204 12.42 -25.26 11.41
CA TYR A 204 10.99 -25.53 11.31
C TYR A 204 10.72 -26.95 10.83
N TRP A 205 11.41 -27.41 9.78
CA TRP A 205 11.25 -28.78 9.30
C TRP A 205 11.61 -29.80 10.39
N TRP A 206 12.74 -29.59 11.08
CA TRP A 206 13.19 -30.49 12.13
C TRP A 206 12.22 -30.52 13.33
N ASN A 207 11.81 -29.35 13.85
CA ASN A 207 10.96 -29.29 15.03
C ASN A 207 9.48 -29.68 14.75
N HIS A 208 9.05 -29.68 13.49
CA HIS A 208 7.76 -30.24 13.07
C HIS A 208 7.84 -31.73 12.67
N GLY A 209 9.00 -32.37 12.84
CA GLY A 209 9.20 -33.79 12.58
C GLY A 209 9.17 -34.16 11.10
N LEU A 210 9.47 -33.21 10.22
CA LEU A 210 9.47 -33.39 8.77
C LEU A 210 10.79 -33.96 8.24
N ILE A 211 11.88 -33.80 9.00
CA ILE A 211 13.22 -34.28 8.64
C ILE A 211 13.94 -34.91 9.86
N SER A 212 14.89 -35.79 9.59
CA SER A 212 15.73 -36.45 10.59
C SER A 212 16.86 -35.55 11.11
N ASP A 213 17.45 -35.90 12.26
CA ASP A 213 18.62 -35.20 12.80
C ASP A 213 19.80 -35.20 11.82
N SER A 214 20.00 -36.32 11.11
CA SER A 214 21.05 -36.46 10.10
C SER A 214 20.86 -35.47 8.94
N THR A 215 19.65 -35.43 8.39
CA THR A 215 19.30 -34.51 7.29
C THR A 215 19.36 -33.06 7.74
N TYR A 216 18.89 -32.75 8.95
CA TYR A 216 19.04 -31.42 9.54
C TYR A 216 20.51 -31.00 9.61
N HIS A 217 21.41 -31.84 10.15
CA HIS A 217 22.85 -31.55 10.18
C HIS A 217 23.48 -31.36 8.79
N GLN A 218 23.08 -32.17 7.80
CA GLN A 218 23.56 -32.04 6.43
C GLN A 218 23.15 -30.70 5.80
N LEU A 219 21.87 -30.32 5.94
CA LEU A 219 21.34 -29.04 5.44
C LEU A 219 22.09 -27.84 6.01
N LYS A 220 22.34 -27.83 7.33
CA LYS A 220 23.10 -26.75 8.00
C LYS A 220 24.49 -26.57 7.41
N THR A 221 25.15 -27.68 7.11
CA THR A 221 26.54 -27.68 6.64
C THR A 221 26.62 -27.30 5.16
N ALA A 222 25.65 -27.75 4.35
CA ALA A 222 25.68 -27.60 2.91
C ALA A 222 25.06 -26.28 2.40
N CYS A 223 24.05 -25.73 3.09
CA CYS A 223 23.19 -24.70 2.53
C CYS A 223 23.36 -23.29 3.13
N TYR A 224 23.79 -23.14 4.39
CA TYR A 224 23.72 -21.84 5.07
C TYR A 224 24.42 -20.68 4.35
N SER A 225 25.52 -20.95 3.65
CA SER A 225 26.34 -19.90 3.00
C SER A 225 26.18 -19.85 1.48
N VAL A 226 25.14 -20.48 0.93
CA VAL A 226 24.87 -20.45 -0.52
C VAL A 226 23.55 -19.73 -0.78
N SER A 227 23.29 -19.43 -2.06
CA SER A 227 22.03 -18.76 -2.43
C SER A 227 20.86 -19.74 -2.43
N SER A 228 19.69 -19.28 -2.02
CA SER A 228 18.43 -20.02 -2.13
C SER A 228 17.99 -20.21 -3.58
N GLN A 229 18.20 -19.19 -4.42
CA GLN A 229 17.89 -19.22 -5.85
C GLN A 229 18.94 -20.02 -6.65
N HIS A 230 20.19 -20.00 -6.22
CA HIS A 230 21.31 -20.68 -6.87
C HIS A 230 22.11 -21.55 -5.89
N PRO A 231 21.52 -22.66 -5.39
CA PRO A 231 22.17 -23.52 -4.40
C PRO A 231 23.34 -24.31 -4.99
N SER A 232 24.29 -24.70 -4.14
CA SER A 232 25.37 -25.61 -4.51
C SER A 232 24.85 -27.03 -4.75
N LEU A 233 25.62 -27.86 -5.46
CA LEU A 233 25.30 -29.28 -5.64
C LEU A 233 25.11 -30.00 -4.30
N GLN A 234 25.97 -29.75 -3.32
CA GLN A 234 25.83 -30.36 -1.99
C GLN A 234 24.55 -29.91 -1.29
N CYS A 235 24.17 -28.64 -1.42
CA CYS A 235 22.93 -28.14 -0.85
C CYS A 235 21.71 -28.78 -1.53
N MET A 236 21.72 -28.90 -2.86
CA MET A 236 20.64 -29.58 -3.58
C MET A 236 20.49 -31.05 -3.18
N GLU A 237 21.59 -31.77 -2.94
CA GLU A 237 21.54 -33.16 -2.45
C GLU A 237 20.93 -33.26 -1.05
N ALA A 238 21.28 -32.33 -0.16
CA ALA A 238 20.70 -32.26 1.18
C ALA A 238 19.21 -31.89 1.15
N LEU A 239 18.81 -30.93 0.31
CA LEU A 239 17.41 -30.56 0.08
C LEU A 239 16.61 -31.74 -0.48
N ARG A 240 17.15 -32.49 -1.45
CA ARG A 240 16.52 -33.69 -1.99
C ARG A 240 16.31 -34.77 -0.92
N SER A 241 17.25 -34.90 0.01
CA SER A 241 17.12 -35.83 1.13
C SER A 241 15.98 -35.41 2.07
N ALA A 242 15.85 -34.11 2.33
CA ALA A 242 14.74 -33.55 3.09
C ALA A 242 13.38 -33.76 2.41
N GLU A 243 13.29 -33.50 1.10
CA GLU A 243 12.06 -33.73 0.32
C GLU A 243 11.62 -35.21 0.37
N LEU A 244 12.57 -36.15 0.31
CA LEU A 244 12.27 -37.58 0.42
C LEU A 244 11.73 -37.97 1.80
N GLU A 245 12.27 -37.39 2.87
CA GLU A 245 11.80 -37.60 4.24
C GLU A 245 10.41 -36.99 4.49
N GLN A 246 10.17 -35.80 3.93
CA GLN A 246 8.88 -35.10 4.00
C GLN A 246 7.76 -35.90 3.32
N GLY A 247 8.06 -36.54 2.20
CA GLY A 247 7.10 -37.34 1.45
C GLY A 247 6.03 -36.50 0.75
N ASN A 248 4.85 -37.09 0.53
CA ASN A 248 3.75 -36.43 -0.19
C ASN A 248 2.95 -35.51 0.74
N ILE A 249 3.48 -34.31 0.98
CA ILE A 249 2.82 -33.23 1.73
C ILE A 249 2.59 -32.00 0.83
N ASP A 250 1.77 -31.07 1.32
CA ASP A 250 1.71 -29.71 0.77
C ASP A 250 2.67 -28.81 1.57
N PRO A 251 3.83 -28.41 1.01
CA PRO A 251 4.81 -27.60 1.74
C PRO A 251 4.30 -26.18 2.01
N TYR A 252 3.32 -25.69 1.25
CA TYR A 252 2.73 -24.37 1.48
C TYR A 252 1.80 -24.35 2.69
N SER A 253 1.34 -25.51 3.17
CA SER A 253 0.60 -25.66 4.43
C SER A 253 0.63 -27.11 4.90
N ILE A 254 1.50 -27.42 5.85
CA ILE A 254 1.84 -28.80 6.25
C ILE A 254 0.68 -29.63 6.82
N PHE A 255 -0.41 -28.98 7.24
CA PHE A 255 -1.62 -29.66 7.74
C PHE A 255 -2.74 -29.76 6.69
N THR A 256 -2.50 -29.26 5.48
CA THR A 256 -3.41 -29.40 4.35
C THR A 256 -3.12 -30.71 3.62
N LYS A 257 -4.16 -31.40 3.15
CA LYS A 257 -3.98 -32.57 2.28
C LYS A 257 -3.38 -32.13 0.93
N PRO A 258 -2.46 -32.90 0.32
CA PRO A 258 -1.90 -32.57 -0.99
C PRO A 258 -2.93 -32.60 -2.12
N CYS A 259 -2.61 -31.91 -3.22
CA CYS A 259 -3.35 -32.01 -4.48
C CYS A 259 -2.95 -33.29 -5.25
N ASN A 260 -3.82 -34.31 -5.28
CA ASN A 260 -3.55 -35.55 -6.03
C ASN A 260 -3.73 -35.39 -7.55
N ASN A 261 -2.85 -36.01 -8.34
CA ASN A 261 -2.89 -36.02 -9.81
C ASN A 261 -4.09 -36.78 -10.43
N THR A 262 -4.75 -37.65 -9.67
CA THR A 262 -5.80 -38.58 -10.15
C THR A 262 -7.24 -38.06 -10.03
N VAL A 263 -7.47 -36.89 -9.44
CA VAL A 263 -8.82 -36.30 -9.43
C VAL A 263 -9.09 -35.73 -10.82
N GLN A 264 -9.66 -36.56 -11.70
CA GLN A 264 -10.36 -36.08 -12.89
C GLN A 264 -11.23 -34.90 -12.48
N LEU A 265 -11.19 -33.80 -13.25
CA LEU A 265 -12.14 -32.68 -13.18
C LEU A 265 -13.56 -33.20 -13.48
N LYS A 266 -14.12 -34.04 -12.61
CA LYS A 266 -15.49 -34.53 -12.69
C LYS A 266 -16.40 -33.42 -12.19
N SER A 267 -16.91 -32.65 -13.16
CA SER A 267 -18.29 -32.17 -13.19
C SER A 267 -18.89 -31.43 -11.97
N PHE A 268 -18.12 -30.68 -11.18
CA PHE A 268 -18.69 -29.80 -10.14
C PHE A 268 -19.14 -28.41 -10.64
N LEU A 269 -19.17 -28.17 -11.96
CA LEU A 269 -19.72 -26.93 -12.55
C LEU A 269 -21.26 -26.89 -12.62
N LYS A 270 -21.97 -27.76 -11.89
CA LYS A 270 -23.43 -27.71 -11.72
C LYS A 270 -23.81 -27.78 -10.25
N GLY A 271 -23.58 -26.70 -9.51
CA GLY A 271 -24.07 -26.53 -8.15
C GLY A 271 -24.25 -25.06 -7.83
N ARG A 272 -25.48 -24.65 -7.53
CA ARG A 272 -25.83 -23.33 -6.99
C ARG A 272 -24.90 -23.01 -5.81
N TYR A 273 -24.30 -21.82 -5.79
CA TYR A 273 -23.48 -21.30 -4.69
C TYR A 273 -24.35 -20.52 -3.71
N PRO A 274 -24.53 -20.97 -2.45
CA PRO A 274 -25.11 -20.13 -1.41
C PRO A 274 -24.09 -19.74 -0.33
N TRP A 275 -23.04 -20.52 -0.07
CA TRP A 275 -22.03 -20.24 0.98
C TRP A 275 -20.75 -21.08 0.72
N MET A 276 -19.62 -20.43 0.40
CA MET A 276 -18.28 -21.07 0.35
C MET A 276 -17.97 -21.79 1.67
N SER A 277 -17.99 -23.12 1.65
CA SER A 277 -17.59 -23.97 2.78
C SER A 277 -16.05 -24.16 2.82
N ARG A 278 -15.36 -23.10 3.24
CA ARG A 278 -14.23 -23.06 4.21
C ARG A 278 -13.18 -24.20 4.23
N ALA A 279 -12.62 -24.61 3.10
CA ALA A 279 -11.33 -25.29 3.09
C ALA A 279 -10.48 -24.75 1.95
N TYR A 280 -9.21 -24.43 2.25
CA TYR A 280 -8.21 -24.18 1.23
C TYR A 280 -8.11 -25.41 0.32
N ASP A 281 -8.15 -25.18 -0.99
CA ASP A 281 -7.95 -26.22 -2.00
C ASP A 281 -6.52 -26.11 -2.56
N PRO A 282 -5.64 -27.08 -2.28
CA PRO A 282 -4.27 -27.09 -2.80
C PRO A 282 -4.21 -27.17 -4.33
N CYS A 283 -5.30 -27.61 -4.99
CA CYS A 283 -5.39 -27.69 -6.45
C CYS A 283 -5.82 -26.38 -7.11
N THR A 284 -5.95 -25.27 -6.36
CA THR A 284 -6.48 -23.97 -6.85
C THR A 284 -5.79 -23.50 -8.14
N GLU A 285 -4.48 -23.66 -8.22
CA GLU A 285 -3.66 -23.31 -9.38
C GLU A 285 -4.14 -23.97 -10.70
N ARG A 286 -4.64 -25.22 -10.64
CA ARG A 286 -5.16 -25.93 -11.82
C ARG A 286 -6.38 -25.24 -12.39
N TYR A 287 -7.28 -24.76 -11.54
CA TYR A 287 -8.47 -24.04 -11.98
C TYR A 287 -8.11 -22.69 -12.60
N SER A 288 -7.13 -21.99 -12.03
CA SER A 288 -6.59 -20.74 -12.59
C SER A 288 -6.01 -20.96 -14.00
N ASN A 289 -5.20 -22.01 -14.18
CA ASN A 289 -4.64 -22.37 -15.49
C ASN A 289 -5.72 -22.64 -16.54
N VAL A 290 -6.79 -23.38 -16.18
CA VAL A 290 -7.91 -23.61 -17.10
C VAL A 290 -8.68 -22.32 -17.40
N TYR A 291 -8.94 -21.49 -16.40
CA TYR A 291 -9.73 -20.26 -16.54
C TYR A 291 -9.04 -19.20 -17.40
N PHE A 292 -7.76 -18.89 -17.11
CA PHE A 292 -7.02 -17.84 -17.82
C PHE A 292 -6.64 -18.23 -19.26
N ASN A 293 -6.72 -19.50 -19.63
CA ASN A 293 -6.51 -19.97 -21.00
C ASN A 293 -7.78 -20.00 -21.86
N ARG A 294 -8.93 -19.59 -21.32
CA ARG A 294 -10.16 -19.46 -22.11
C ARG A 294 -10.09 -18.23 -23.01
N VAL A 295 -10.48 -18.39 -24.28
CA VAL A 295 -10.41 -17.32 -25.29
C VAL A 295 -11.23 -16.11 -24.89
N GLU A 296 -12.42 -16.32 -24.32
CA GLU A 296 -13.29 -15.24 -23.86
C GLU A 296 -12.69 -14.48 -22.67
N VAL A 297 -11.97 -15.16 -21.77
CA VAL A 297 -11.29 -14.53 -20.63
C VAL A 297 -10.09 -13.71 -21.11
N GLN A 298 -9.25 -14.29 -21.98
CA GLN A 298 -8.13 -13.57 -22.59
C GLN A 298 -8.59 -12.32 -23.34
N LYS A 299 -9.66 -12.45 -24.15
CA LYS A 299 -10.27 -11.32 -24.86
C LYS A 299 -10.78 -10.24 -23.90
N ALA A 300 -11.43 -10.62 -22.80
CA ALA A 300 -11.93 -9.67 -21.79
C ALA A 300 -10.81 -8.97 -21.03
N LEU A 301 -9.69 -9.65 -20.80
CA LEU A 301 -8.49 -9.09 -20.16
C LEU A 301 -7.57 -8.36 -21.14
N HIS A 302 -7.92 -8.33 -22.43
CA HIS A 302 -7.10 -7.77 -23.53
C HIS A 302 -5.70 -8.41 -23.65
N VAL A 303 -5.56 -9.66 -23.19
CA VAL A 303 -4.33 -10.45 -23.29
C VAL A 303 -4.48 -11.35 -24.52
N ASN A 304 -3.42 -11.56 -25.31
CA ASN A 304 -3.45 -12.27 -26.60
C ASN A 304 -3.92 -11.46 -27.84
N VAL A 305 -3.81 -10.13 -27.79
CA VAL A 305 -3.97 -9.28 -29.00
C VAL A 305 -2.90 -9.56 -30.08
N THR A 306 -1.78 -10.19 -29.71
CA THR A 306 -0.64 -10.49 -30.60
C THR A 306 -0.52 -11.96 -31.03
N ARG A 307 -1.48 -12.84 -30.70
CA ARG A 307 -1.40 -14.31 -30.95
C ARG A 307 -0.17 -14.95 -30.30
N LEU A 308 -0.07 -14.88 -28.97
CA LEU A 308 0.97 -15.54 -28.19
C LEU A 308 0.99 -17.05 -28.50
N SER A 309 2.18 -17.60 -28.68
CA SER A 309 2.40 -19.00 -29.10
C SER A 309 2.33 -20.01 -27.96
N TYR A 310 2.14 -19.54 -26.72
CA TYR A 310 2.16 -20.36 -25.51
C TYR A 310 0.93 -20.07 -24.63
N PRO A 311 0.46 -21.07 -23.86
CA PRO A 311 -0.62 -20.86 -22.91
C PRO A 311 -0.14 -20.03 -21.70
N TRP A 312 -1.07 -19.33 -21.07
CA TRP A 312 -0.85 -18.74 -19.76
C TRP A 312 -0.48 -19.84 -18.75
N LYS A 313 0.48 -19.55 -17.88
CA LYS A 313 0.84 -20.36 -16.70
C LYS A 313 0.97 -19.45 -15.49
N SER A 314 0.71 -20.02 -14.31
CA SER A 314 0.93 -19.41 -12.98
C SER A 314 2.39 -19.00 -12.76
N CYS A 315 3.32 -19.92 -13.01
CA CYS A 315 4.77 -19.72 -12.87
C CYS A 315 5.50 -20.06 -14.19
N SER A 316 6.66 -19.44 -14.41
CA SER A 316 7.49 -19.65 -15.59
C SER A 316 8.84 -20.27 -15.22
N ASP A 317 9.05 -21.51 -15.63
CA ASP A 317 10.32 -22.23 -15.41
C ASP A 317 11.50 -21.52 -16.08
N ILE A 318 11.27 -20.87 -17.23
CA ILE A 318 12.31 -20.10 -17.93
C ILE A 318 12.75 -18.92 -17.07
N VAL A 319 11.79 -18.17 -16.49
CA VAL A 319 12.14 -17.07 -15.59
C VAL A 319 12.85 -17.63 -14.36
N GLY A 320 12.28 -18.64 -13.69
CA GLY A 320 12.89 -19.23 -12.50
C GLY A 320 14.31 -19.75 -12.71
N ASN A 321 14.58 -20.46 -13.82
CA ASN A 321 15.89 -21.07 -14.08
C ASN A 321 16.95 -20.05 -14.51
N TYR A 322 16.56 -18.92 -15.10
CA TYR A 322 17.50 -17.93 -15.65
C TYR A 322 17.44 -16.57 -14.96
N TRP A 323 16.69 -16.45 -13.85
CA TRP A 323 16.62 -15.22 -13.06
C TRP A 323 17.93 -15.01 -12.30
N THR A 324 18.65 -13.93 -12.63
CA THR A 324 19.95 -13.60 -12.02
C THR A 324 19.88 -12.43 -11.05
N ASP A 325 18.79 -11.66 -11.06
CA ASP A 325 18.60 -10.51 -10.15
C ASP A 325 18.01 -10.97 -8.81
N SER A 326 18.79 -11.78 -8.09
CA SER A 326 18.38 -12.42 -6.84
C SER A 326 19.37 -12.06 -5.72
N PRO A 327 19.28 -10.86 -5.12
CA PRO A 327 20.14 -10.51 -4.00
C PRO A 327 19.91 -11.49 -2.84
N VAL A 328 21.00 -11.99 -2.25
CA VAL A 328 20.95 -12.96 -1.14
C VAL A 328 20.38 -12.37 0.16
N SER A 329 20.19 -11.04 0.23
CA SER A 329 19.67 -10.36 1.41
C SER A 329 18.95 -9.06 1.06
N MET A 330 17.77 -8.89 1.64
CA MET A 330 17.01 -7.63 1.64
C MET A 330 17.20 -6.83 2.93
N LEU A 331 17.93 -7.34 3.93
CA LEU A 331 18.13 -6.66 5.22
C LEU A 331 18.70 -5.24 5.08
N PRO A 332 19.67 -4.95 4.19
CA PRO A 332 20.13 -3.58 3.98
C PRO A 332 19.01 -2.63 3.54
N ILE A 333 18.15 -3.08 2.61
CA ILE A 333 17.01 -2.31 2.11
C ILE A 333 15.98 -2.10 3.21
N TYR A 334 15.69 -3.10 4.04
CA TYR A 334 14.85 -2.93 5.22
C TYR A 334 15.40 -1.83 6.16
N ARG A 335 16.71 -1.79 6.40
CA ARG A 335 17.34 -0.74 7.24
C ARG A 335 17.18 0.64 6.62
N GLU A 336 17.43 0.78 5.32
CA GLU A 336 17.28 2.04 4.59
C GLU A 336 15.84 2.56 4.66
N LEU A 337 14.87 1.70 4.34
CA LEU A 337 13.46 2.05 4.33
C LEU A 337 12.96 2.43 5.73
N ILE A 338 13.31 1.66 6.75
CA ILE A 338 12.95 1.96 8.15
C ILE A 338 13.57 3.29 8.60
N THR A 339 14.84 3.54 8.24
CA THR A 339 15.54 4.81 8.55
C THR A 339 14.89 6.00 7.85
N ALA A 340 14.39 5.81 6.62
CA ALA A 340 13.61 6.80 5.88
C ALA A 340 12.20 7.03 6.47
N GLY A 341 11.79 6.28 7.49
CA GLY A 341 10.50 6.41 8.16
C GLY A 341 9.39 5.55 7.56
N LEU A 342 9.72 4.61 6.65
CA LEU A 342 8.77 3.62 6.14
C LEU A 342 8.28 2.73 7.28
N LYS A 343 6.97 2.54 7.38
CA LYS A 343 6.39 1.53 8.26
C LYS A 343 6.20 0.24 7.48
N ILE A 344 6.91 -0.80 7.89
CA ILE A 344 6.86 -2.11 7.23
C ILE A 344 6.05 -3.08 8.08
N TRP A 345 5.15 -3.81 7.45
CA TRP A 345 4.46 -4.93 8.06
C TRP A 345 4.90 -6.21 7.38
N VAL A 346 5.35 -7.16 8.19
CA VAL A 346 5.68 -8.52 7.76
C VAL A 346 4.65 -9.44 8.37
N PHE A 347 3.96 -10.23 7.56
CA PHE A 347 3.04 -11.25 8.06
C PHE A 347 3.45 -12.64 7.59
N SER A 348 3.17 -13.65 8.40
CA SER A 348 3.52 -15.03 8.09
C SER A 348 2.45 -16.00 8.58
N GLY A 349 2.01 -16.88 7.69
CA GLY A 349 1.22 -18.05 8.07
C GLY A 349 2.06 -19.06 8.84
N ASP A 350 1.54 -19.56 9.97
CA ASP A 350 2.29 -20.45 10.87
C ASP A 350 2.30 -21.94 10.44
N THR A 351 1.70 -22.29 9.29
CA THR A 351 1.75 -23.64 8.73
C THR A 351 2.57 -23.72 7.44
N ASP A 352 3.13 -22.60 6.98
CA ASP A 352 4.02 -22.53 5.81
C ASP A 352 5.37 -23.18 6.11
N ALA A 353 5.77 -24.17 5.33
CA ALA A 353 7.10 -24.79 5.42
C ALA A 353 8.09 -24.27 4.36
N VAL A 354 7.64 -23.47 3.38
CA VAL A 354 8.51 -22.89 2.35
C VAL A 354 9.26 -21.68 2.92
N VAL A 355 8.52 -20.75 3.55
CA VAL A 355 9.09 -19.58 4.25
C VAL A 355 8.43 -19.44 5.64
N PRO A 356 8.78 -20.34 6.58
CA PRO A 356 8.13 -20.38 7.89
C PRO A 356 8.37 -19.13 8.73
N ILE A 357 7.53 -18.94 9.74
CA ILE A 357 7.66 -17.86 10.72
C ILE A 357 9.03 -17.85 11.42
N THR A 358 9.67 -19.00 11.60
CA THR A 358 11.01 -19.11 12.17
C THR A 358 12.04 -18.36 11.31
N ALA A 359 12.02 -18.54 9.98
CA ALA A 359 12.86 -17.83 9.01
C ALA A 359 12.63 -16.31 9.10
N THR A 360 11.36 -15.90 9.05
CA THR A 360 10.96 -14.49 9.21
C THR A 360 11.47 -13.88 10.53
N ARG A 361 11.42 -14.63 11.64
CA ARG A 361 11.89 -14.18 12.96
C ARG A 361 13.40 -13.99 13.00
N TYR A 362 14.18 -14.92 12.44
CA TYR A 362 15.63 -14.77 12.35
C TYR A 362 16.02 -13.53 11.53
N SER A 363 15.38 -13.33 10.38
CA SER A 363 15.59 -12.16 9.52
C SER A 363 15.25 -10.84 10.25
N ILE A 364 14.14 -10.80 11.00
CA ILE A 364 13.77 -9.61 11.80
C ILE A 364 14.72 -9.39 12.99
N ASP A 365 15.17 -10.45 13.67
CA ASP A 365 16.14 -10.33 14.76
C ASP A 365 17.49 -9.78 14.26
N ALA A 366 17.91 -10.16 13.06
CA ALA A 366 19.13 -9.66 12.43
C ALA A 366 19.10 -8.13 12.20
N LEU A 367 17.92 -7.53 12.05
CA LEU A 367 17.76 -6.07 11.94
C LEU A 367 18.08 -5.33 13.25
N LYS A 368 18.04 -6.02 14.41
CA LYS A 368 18.29 -5.45 15.75
C LYS A 368 17.42 -4.23 16.06
N LEU A 369 16.14 -4.30 15.67
CA LEU A 369 15.17 -3.23 15.91
C LEU A 369 14.73 -3.22 17.38
N ALA A 370 14.54 -2.03 17.95
CA ALA A 370 13.99 -1.89 19.29
C ALA A 370 12.52 -2.33 19.31
N THR A 371 12.17 -3.20 20.26
CA THR A 371 10.76 -3.59 20.50
C THR A 371 10.01 -2.44 21.16
N ILE A 372 8.86 -2.09 20.59
CA ILE A 372 7.90 -1.11 21.12
C ILE A 372 6.79 -1.82 21.90
N THR A 373 6.28 -2.92 21.35
CA THR A 373 5.24 -3.75 21.98
C THR A 373 5.69 -5.20 21.93
N ASN A 374 5.77 -5.84 23.09
CA ASN A 374 6.11 -7.26 23.23
C ASN A 374 5.11 -8.17 22.52
N TRP A 375 5.53 -9.39 22.21
CA TRP A 375 4.71 -10.43 21.57
C TRP A 375 3.36 -10.62 22.28
N TYR A 376 2.25 -10.43 21.57
CA TYR A 376 0.88 -10.54 22.11
C TYR A 376 -0.05 -11.27 21.15
N PRO A 377 -1.06 -12.01 21.64
CA PRO A 377 -2.09 -12.60 20.79
C PRO A 377 -3.03 -11.52 20.26
N TRP A 378 -3.45 -11.67 19.00
CA TRP A 378 -4.53 -10.85 18.44
C TRP A 378 -5.76 -11.70 18.13
N TYR A 379 -6.94 -11.07 18.17
CA TYR A 379 -8.21 -11.78 18.19
C TYR A 379 -9.12 -11.42 17.02
N ASP A 380 -9.91 -12.41 16.60
CA ASP A 380 -11.04 -12.28 15.69
C ASP A 380 -12.24 -12.99 16.31
N HIS A 381 -13.24 -12.21 16.76
CA HIS A 381 -14.43 -12.70 17.49
C HIS A 381 -14.09 -13.59 18.70
N GLY A 382 -13.17 -13.12 19.55
CA GLY A 382 -12.77 -13.84 20.77
C GLY A 382 -11.94 -15.11 20.53
N LYS A 383 -11.55 -15.41 19.29
CA LYS A 383 -10.60 -16.48 18.96
C LYS A 383 -9.27 -15.88 18.55
N VAL A 384 -8.17 -16.51 18.95
CA VAL A 384 -6.83 -16.10 18.52
C VAL A 384 -6.75 -16.21 17.00
N GLY A 385 -6.50 -15.10 16.33
CA GLY A 385 -6.22 -15.04 14.90
C GLY A 385 -4.73 -15.24 14.60
N GLY A 386 -3.88 -15.01 15.61
CA GLY A 386 -2.44 -15.20 15.59
C GLY A 386 -1.78 -14.32 16.65
N TRP A 387 -0.55 -13.90 16.42
CA TRP A 387 0.20 -13.06 17.34
C TRP A 387 0.87 -11.90 16.61
N SER A 388 1.25 -10.86 17.35
CA SER A 388 1.95 -9.72 16.78
C SER A 388 3.01 -9.19 17.74
N GLN A 389 4.04 -8.58 17.17
CA GLN A 389 5.06 -7.81 17.90
C GLN A 389 5.39 -6.56 17.10
N VAL A 390 5.53 -5.44 17.80
CA VAL A 390 5.77 -4.14 17.19
C VAL A 390 7.19 -3.70 17.51
N TYR A 391 7.96 -3.40 16.48
CA TYR A 391 9.29 -2.84 16.54
C TYR A 391 9.29 -1.40 16.03
N LYS A 392 10.36 -0.66 16.30
CA LYS A 392 10.57 0.67 15.70
C LYS A 392 10.71 0.55 14.17
N GLY A 393 9.64 0.90 13.46
CA GLY A 393 9.58 0.90 11.99
C GLY A 393 9.07 -0.40 11.35
N LEU A 394 8.84 -1.45 12.13
CA LEU A 394 8.39 -2.75 11.63
C LEU A 394 7.34 -3.38 12.54
N THR A 395 6.31 -4.02 11.97
CA THR A 395 5.35 -4.85 12.71
C THR A 395 5.37 -6.27 12.16
N LEU A 396 5.56 -7.26 13.03
CA LEU A 396 5.43 -8.68 12.70
C LEU A 396 4.03 -9.16 13.10
N VAL A 397 3.36 -9.92 12.23
CA VAL A 397 2.05 -10.54 12.50
C VAL A 397 2.06 -12.00 12.05
N THR A 398 1.69 -12.93 12.91
CA THR A 398 1.41 -14.31 12.50
C THR A 398 -0.08 -14.54 12.30
N VAL A 399 -0.41 -15.54 11.48
CA VAL A 399 -1.79 -15.94 11.25
C VAL A 399 -1.95 -17.43 11.49
N THR A 400 -2.77 -17.77 12.48
CA THR A 400 -2.92 -19.15 12.94
C THR A 400 -3.65 -20.03 11.92
N GLY A 401 -3.03 -21.17 11.63
CA GLY A 401 -3.50 -22.16 10.68
C GLY A 401 -3.54 -21.64 9.25
N ALA A 402 -2.68 -20.68 8.89
CA ALA A 402 -2.51 -20.20 7.53
C ALA A 402 -1.20 -20.70 6.95
N GLY A 403 -1.22 -21.08 5.68
CA GLY A 403 -0.03 -21.43 4.92
C GLY A 403 0.65 -20.22 4.28
N HIS A 404 1.44 -20.48 3.24
CA HIS A 404 2.22 -19.49 2.48
C HIS A 404 1.33 -18.37 1.92
N GLU A 405 0.23 -18.74 1.26
CA GLU A 405 -0.75 -17.79 0.75
C GLU A 405 -1.81 -17.48 1.83
N VAL A 406 -1.44 -16.68 2.83
CA VAL A 406 -2.31 -16.34 3.97
C VAL A 406 -3.72 -15.86 3.56
N PRO A 407 -3.89 -14.95 2.57
CA PRO A 407 -5.22 -14.51 2.15
C PRO A 407 -6.09 -15.63 1.57
N LEU A 408 -5.47 -16.65 0.97
CA LEU A 408 -6.19 -17.79 0.42
C LEU A 408 -6.63 -18.75 1.53
N HIS A 409 -5.78 -18.98 2.54
CA HIS A 409 -6.07 -19.88 3.67
C HIS A 409 -7.03 -19.26 4.69
N ARG A 410 -6.83 -17.98 5.02
CA ARG A 410 -7.51 -17.25 6.09
C ARG A 410 -7.95 -15.86 5.60
N PRO A 411 -8.89 -15.77 4.63
CA PRO A 411 -9.26 -14.50 3.98
C PRO A 411 -9.78 -13.44 4.95
N ARG A 412 -10.54 -13.86 5.98
CA ARG A 412 -11.05 -12.95 7.01
C ARG A 412 -9.92 -12.35 7.85
N GLN A 413 -9.02 -13.19 8.35
CA GLN A 413 -7.86 -12.79 9.13
C GLN A 413 -6.94 -11.88 8.30
N ALA A 414 -6.64 -12.27 7.06
CA ALA A 414 -5.86 -11.46 6.14
C ALA A 414 -6.49 -10.08 5.89
N PHE A 415 -7.81 -10.00 5.77
CA PHE A 415 -8.51 -8.72 5.65
C PHE A 415 -8.38 -7.85 6.90
N ILE A 416 -8.40 -8.43 8.10
CA ILE A 416 -8.18 -7.70 9.35
C ILE A 416 -6.76 -7.13 9.39
N ILE A 417 -5.75 -7.90 8.98
CA ILE A 417 -4.35 -7.46 8.90
C ILE A 417 -4.24 -6.31 7.90
N PHE A 418 -4.77 -6.50 6.68
CA PHE A 418 -4.74 -5.50 5.62
C PHE A 418 -5.40 -4.18 6.04
N ARG A 419 -6.58 -4.26 6.69
CA ARG A 419 -7.26 -3.06 7.23
C ARG A 419 -6.43 -2.39 8.32
N SER A 420 -5.87 -3.16 9.25
CA SER A 420 -5.06 -2.62 10.36
C SER A 420 -3.79 -1.94 9.84
N PHE A 421 -3.16 -2.53 8.82
CA PHE A 421 -2.04 -1.94 8.09
C PHE A 421 -2.41 -0.59 7.45
N LEU A 422 -3.50 -0.54 6.67
CA LEU A 422 -3.94 0.69 6.01
C LEU A 422 -4.28 1.80 7.02
N GLU A 423 -4.98 1.44 8.09
CA GLU A 423 -5.38 2.36 9.17
C GLU A 423 -4.23 2.70 10.13
N ASN A 424 -3.06 2.06 9.99
CA ASN A 424 -1.93 2.19 10.91
C ASN A 424 -2.34 1.95 12.38
N LYS A 425 -3.14 0.90 12.61
CA LYS A 425 -3.55 0.46 13.94
C LYS A 425 -2.86 -0.86 14.29
N PRO A 426 -2.52 -1.09 15.58
CA PRO A 426 -2.05 -2.40 16.02
C PRO A 426 -3.14 -3.47 15.82
N MET A 427 -2.74 -4.74 15.84
CA MET A 427 -3.68 -5.84 15.74
C MET A 427 -4.64 -5.87 16.94
N PRO A 428 -5.91 -6.30 16.78
CA PRO A 428 -6.91 -6.26 17.84
C PRO A 428 -6.54 -7.15 19.04
N MET A 429 -6.57 -6.60 20.25
CA MET A 429 -6.23 -7.34 21.49
C MET A 429 -7.42 -8.06 22.14
N SER A 430 -8.65 -7.87 21.65
CA SER A 430 -9.88 -8.47 22.20
C SER A 430 -10.96 -8.65 21.13
#